data_AF-X0XQC6-F1
#
_entry.id   AF-X0XQC6-F1
#
_cell.length_a   1.000
_cell.length_b   1.000
_cell.length_c   1.000
_cell.angle_alpha   90.00
_cell.angle_beta   90.00
_cell.angle_gamma   90.00
#
_symmetry.space_group_name_H-M   'P 1'
#
loop_
_entity.id
_entity.type
_entity.pdbx_description
1 polymer ?
#
loop_
_entity_poly.entity_id
_entity_poly.type
_entity_poly.pdbx_seq_one_letter_code
_entity_poly.pdbx_strand_id
1 'polypeptide(L)'
;GDVLLTGLYGLITTVMGTFATTIQLWHTPTLGAVQVDLCGAHATISDYLAGTFFTITGAHGDAMVSGNGTEGVGVASFETNLVILVPGTISLNVGAAGNDGVIQWVIHWIPLSEQSDLVLA
;
A
#
# COMPACT_ATOMS: atom_id res chain seq x y z
N GLY A 1 15.05 3.25 13.04
CA GLY A 1 14.23 3.37 14.25
C GLY A 1 12.77 3.16 13.88
N ASP A 2 11.88 3.06 14.87
CA ASP A 2 10.43 2.92 14.64
C ASP A 2 9.84 4.18 13.99
N VAL A 3 8.80 4.02 13.18
CA VAL A 3 8.11 5.12 12.49
C VAL A 3 6.60 5.02 12.71
N LEU A 4 5.94 6.18 12.77
CA LEU A 4 4.50 6.26 12.64
C LEU A 4 4.19 6.53 11.17
N LEU A 5 3.63 5.54 10.48
CA LEU A 5 3.00 5.73 9.19
C LEU A 5 1.73 6.57 9.40
N THR A 6 1.62 7.68 8.67
CA THR A 6 0.44 8.56 8.72
C THR A 6 -0.36 8.57 7.44
N GLY A 7 0.20 8.04 6.35
CA GLY A 7 -0.50 7.82 5.10
C GLY A 7 0.30 6.91 4.19
N LEU A 8 -0.39 5.98 3.53
CA LEU A 8 0.18 5.11 2.51
C LEU A 8 -0.86 4.94 1.42
N TYR A 9 -0.51 5.37 0.21
CA TYR A 9 -1.41 5.24 -0.92
C TYR A 9 -0.70 4.92 -2.21
N GLY A 10 -1.41 4.20 -3.07
CA GLY A 10 -1.03 3.94 -4.45
C GLY A 10 -1.84 4.81 -5.39
N LEU A 11 -1.20 5.31 -6.43
CA LEU A 11 -1.83 5.99 -7.56
C LEU A 11 -1.54 5.20 -8.83
N ILE A 12 -2.57 4.76 -9.53
CA ILE A 12 -2.39 4.21 -10.88
C ILE A 12 -1.97 5.34 -11.80
N THR A 13 -0.78 5.20 -12.38
CA THR A 13 -0.22 6.13 -13.37
C THR A 13 -0.39 5.61 -14.80
N THR A 14 -0.50 4.28 -14.96
CA THR A 14 -0.78 3.61 -16.23
C THR A 14 -1.93 2.63 -16.03
N VAL A 15 -2.95 2.73 -16.88
CA VAL A 15 -4.19 1.91 -16.82
C VAL A 15 -3.88 0.44 -16.59
N MET A 16 -4.60 -0.20 -15.68
CA MET A 16 -4.51 -1.65 -15.47
C MET A 16 -5.14 -2.37 -16.66
N GLY A 17 -4.49 -3.40 -17.16
CA GLY A 17 -5.06 -4.29 -18.16
C GLY A 17 -6.23 -5.13 -17.63
N THR A 18 -6.76 -5.98 -18.51
CA THR A 18 -7.95 -6.81 -18.26
C THR A 18 -7.69 -8.01 -17.35
N PHE A 19 -6.42 -8.33 -17.08
CA PHE A 19 -6.07 -9.43 -16.17
C PHE A 19 -6.38 -9.06 -14.73
N ALA A 20 -7.23 -9.86 -14.10
CA ALA A 20 -7.57 -9.78 -12.70
C ALA A 20 -6.35 -10.08 -11.83
N THR A 21 -5.81 -9.04 -11.18
CA THR A 21 -4.64 -9.15 -10.30
C THR A 21 -5.03 -8.74 -8.88
N THR A 22 -4.46 -9.38 -7.87
CA THR A 22 -4.59 -8.94 -6.48
C THR A 22 -3.31 -8.22 -6.07
N ILE A 23 -3.45 -7.22 -5.19
CA ILE A 23 -2.31 -6.51 -4.60
C ILE A 23 -2.43 -6.53 -3.09
N GLN A 24 -1.31 -6.68 -2.40
CA GLN A 24 -1.22 -6.68 -0.94
C GLN A 24 0.09 -6.02 -0.51
N LEU A 25 0.08 -5.33 0.62
CA LEU A 25 1.30 -4.77 1.21
C LEU A 25 1.72 -5.62 2.40
N TRP A 26 3.01 -5.94 2.43
CA TRP A 26 3.64 -6.71 3.47
C TRP A 26 4.68 -5.87 4.20
N HIS A 27 4.82 -6.11 5.50
CA HIS A 27 5.93 -5.60 6.28
C HIS A 27 6.78 -6.76 6.76
N THR A 28 8.09 -6.70 6.51
CA THR A 28 9.06 -7.66 7.01
C THR A 28 9.99 -6.96 8.00
N PRO A 29 9.83 -7.18 9.31
CA PRO A 29 10.72 -6.65 10.33
C PRO A 29 12.15 -7.16 10.13
N THR A 30 13.13 -6.28 10.35
CA THR A 30 14.57 -6.61 10.26
C THR A 30 14.95 -7.68 11.29
N LEU A 31 14.38 -7.59 12.48
CA LEU A 31 14.54 -8.59 13.55
C LEU A 31 13.39 -9.60 13.45
N GLY A 32 13.73 -10.89 13.36
CA GLY A 32 12.76 -11.99 13.27
C GLY A 32 12.42 -12.39 11.83
N ALA A 33 12.51 -11.48 10.85
CA ALA A 33 12.38 -11.75 9.40
C ALA A 33 11.11 -12.51 8.97
N VAL A 34 10.07 -12.50 9.81
CA VAL A 34 8.75 -13.07 9.47
C VAL A 34 7.93 -11.98 8.81
N GLN A 35 7.44 -12.28 7.61
CA GLN A 35 6.56 -11.38 6.88
C GLN A 35 5.20 -11.26 7.58
N VAL A 36 4.73 -10.02 7.74
CA VAL A 36 3.45 -9.68 8.35
C VAL A 36 2.60 -8.92 7.36
N ASP A 37 1.31 -9.24 7.31
CA ASP A 37 0.34 -8.53 6.46
C ASP A 37 0.08 -7.13 7.03
N LEU A 38 0.46 -6.10 6.25
CA LEU A 38 0.14 -4.70 6.58
C LEU A 38 -1.32 -4.39 6.27
N CYS A 39 -1.86 -5.05 5.24
CA CYS A 39 -3.27 -5.08 4.88
C CYS A 39 -3.62 -6.46 4.29
N GLY A 40 -4.91 -6.75 4.17
CA GLY A 40 -5.41 -7.86 3.36
C GLY A 40 -5.23 -7.59 1.87
N ALA A 41 -5.27 -8.64 1.05
CA ALA A 41 -5.21 -8.50 -0.39
C ALA A 41 -6.45 -7.76 -0.92
N HIS A 42 -6.26 -6.81 -1.86
CA HIS A 42 -7.37 -6.21 -2.60
C HIS A 42 -8.10 -7.31 -3.40
N ALA A 43 -9.44 -7.23 -3.46
CA ALA A 43 -10.27 -8.28 -4.03
C ALA A 43 -9.87 -8.63 -5.47
N THR A 44 -9.74 -7.62 -6.35
CA THR A 44 -9.15 -7.72 -7.70
C THR A 44 -8.98 -6.30 -8.26
N ILE A 45 -7.88 -6.04 -8.97
CA ILE A 45 -7.68 -4.86 -9.81
C ILE A 45 -7.59 -5.31 -11.28
N SER A 46 -8.47 -4.77 -12.12
CA SER A 46 -8.54 -5.02 -13.56
C SER A 46 -9.31 -3.89 -14.21
N ASP A 47 -8.82 -3.37 -15.34
CA ASP A 47 -9.43 -2.24 -16.08
C ASP A 47 -9.53 -0.93 -15.27
N TYR A 48 -8.75 -0.78 -14.20
CA TYR A 48 -8.73 0.45 -13.41
C TYR A 48 -7.97 1.53 -14.16
N LEU A 49 -8.56 2.72 -14.23
CA LEU A 49 -8.03 3.84 -14.97
C LEU A 49 -6.84 4.50 -14.26
N ALA A 50 -6.03 5.21 -15.05
CA ALA A 50 -5.04 6.13 -14.50
C ALA A 50 -5.74 7.25 -13.72
N GLY A 51 -5.19 7.62 -12.56
CA GLY A 51 -5.84 8.54 -11.63
C GLY A 51 -6.62 7.84 -10.51
N THR A 52 -6.74 6.52 -10.53
CA THR A 52 -7.38 5.76 -9.44
C THR A 52 -6.42 5.61 -8.25
N PHE A 53 -6.93 5.98 -7.07
CA PHE A 53 -6.21 5.87 -5.81
C PHE A 53 -6.52 4.56 -5.09
N PHE A 54 -5.55 4.10 -4.30
CA PHE A 54 -5.64 2.96 -3.38
C PHE A 54 -5.05 3.34 -2.04
N THR A 55 -5.60 2.79 -0.96
CA THR A 55 -5.07 2.96 0.39
C THR A 55 -5.31 1.72 1.22
N ILE A 56 -4.54 1.56 2.29
CA ILE A 56 -4.90 0.64 3.38
C ILE A 56 -6.01 1.26 4.23
N THR A 57 -6.62 0.48 5.14
CA THR A 57 -7.59 0.99 6.13
C THR A 57 -6.96 1.28 7.49
N GLY A 58 -5.71 0.87 7.69
CA GLY A 58 -5.02 0.87 8.99
C GLY A 58 -5.36 -0.34 9.88
N ALA A 59 -6.36 -1.15 9.51
CA ALA A 59 -6.66 -2.41 10.18
C ALA A 59 -5.86 -3.57 9.56
N HIS A 60 -5.15 -4.31 10.40
CA HIS A 60 -4.33 -5.44 9.95
C HIS A 60 -5.20 -6.53 9.31
N GLY A 61 -4.79 -7.01 8.13
CA GLY A 61 -5.52 -8.04 7.37
C GLY A 61 -6.79 -7.56 6.68
N ASP A 62 -7.21 -6.31 6.88
CA ASP A 62 -8.34 -5.73 6.15
C ASP A 62 -7.94 -5.31 4.75
N ALA A 63 -8.81 -5.57 3.77
CA ALA A 63 -8.47 -5.38 2.36
C ALA A 63 -8.22 -3.90 2.04
N MET A 64 -7.31 -3.64 1.08
CA MET A 64 -7.16 -2.28 0.58
C MET A 64 -8.47 -1.75 -0.01
N VAL A 65 -8.65 -0.43 0.09
CA VAL A 65 -9.78 0.28 -0.51
C VAL A 65 -9.29 1.00 -1.76
N SER A 66 -10.12 1.05 -2.78
CA SER A 66 -9.84 1.74 -4.04
C SER A 66 -10.97 2.70 -4.42
N GLY A 67 -10.58 3.78 -5.13
CA GLY A 67 -11.51 4.77 -5.69
C GLY A 67 -11.86 4.47 -7.15
N ASN A 68 -12.07 3.21 -7.51
CA ASN A 68 -12.37 2.85 -8.91
C ASN A 68 -13.65 3.56 -9.39
N GLY A 69 -13.59 4.23 -10.55
CA GLY A 69 -14.68 5.05 -11.07
C GLY A 69 -14.82 6.43 -10.41
N THR A 70 -13.90 6.81 -9.53
CA THR A 70 -13.77 8.16 -8.95
C THR A 70 -12.38 8.74 -9.21
N GLU A 71 -11.90 8.60 -10.45
CA GLU A 71 -10.56 9.03 -10.86
C GLU A 71 -10.31 10.50 -10.50
N GLY A 72 -9.13 10.78 -9.93
CA GLY A 72 -8.77 12.12 -9.46
C GLY A 72 -9.36 12.52 -8.11
N VAL A 73 -10.15 11.65 -7.46
CA VAL A 73 -10.67 11.83 -6.11
C VAL A 73 -10.05 10.79 -5.17
N GLY A 74 -9.62 11.23 -3.98
CA GLY A 74 -9.04 10.36 -2.96
C GLY A 74 -10.05 9.34 -2.41
N VAL A 75 -9.54 8.27 -1.79
CA VAL A 75 -10.34 7.18 -1.21
C VAL A 75 -10.69 7.50 0.25
N ALA A 76 -11.88 7.09 0.71
CA ALA A 76 -12.20 7.08 2.14
C ALA A 76 -11.30 6.04 2.85
N SER A 77 -10.79 6.33 4.05
CA SER A 77 -9.84 5.55 4.88
C SER A 77 -8.44 6.16 5.04
N PHE A 78 -8.12 7.28 4.40
CA PHE A 78 -6.85 7.98 4.67
C PHE A 78 -6.70 8.40 6.13
N GLU A 79 -7.80 8.75 6.79
CA GLU A 79 -7.86 9.20 8.17
C GLU A 79 -7.53 8.09 9.19
N THR A 80 -7.63 6.82 8.80
CA THR A 80 -7.37 5.67 9.68
C THR A 80 -6.03 4.98 9.43
N ASN A 81 -5.21 5.48 8.48
CA ASN A 81 -3.90 4.93 8.08
C ASN A 81 -2.76 5.06 9.12
N LEU A 82 -3.08 5.19 10.41
CA LEU A 82 -2.10 5.38 11.46
C LEU A 82 -1.57 4.03 11.93
N VAL A 83 -0.35 3.68 11.53
CA VAL A 83 0.29 2.39 11.88
C VAL A 83 1.72 2.62 12.38
N ILE A 84 2.09 2.01 13.50
CA ILE A 84 3.48 2.01 13.97
C ILE A 84 4.23 0.86 13.30
N LEU A 85 5.36 1.15 12.67
CA LEU A 85 6.24 0.18 12.05
C LEU A 85 7.60 0.17 12.74
N VAL A 86 8.06 -1.03 13.09
CA VAL A 86 9.45 -1.27 13.52
C VAL A 86 10.38 -1.25 12.30
N PRO A 87 11.72 -1.18 12.48
CA PRO A 87 12.66 -1.23 11.36
C PRO A 87 12.43 -2.48 10.50
N GLY A 88 12.22 -2.28 9.20
CA GLY A 88 11.96 -3.35 8.26
C GLY A 88 11.73 -2.83 6.85
N THR A 89 11.26 -3.72 5.97
CA THR A 89 10.93 -3.39 4.57
C THR A 89 9.43 -3.49 4.37
N ILE A 90 8.86 -2.56 3.59
CA ILE A 90 7.50 -2.69 3.05
C ILE A 90 7.63 -3.19 1.62
N SER A 91 6.92 -4.27 1.28
CA SER A 91 6.95 -4.88 -0.04
C SER A 91 5.55 -4.97 -0.64
N LEU A 92 5.45 -4.70 -1.93
CA LEU A 92 4.24 -4.99 -2.71
C LEU A 92 4.24 -6.46 -3.11
N ASN A 93 3.23 -7.19 -2.67
CA ASN A 93 2.91 -8.52 -3.16
C ASN A 93 1.84 -8.44 -4.23
N VAL A 94 2.10 -9.04 -5.37
CA VAL A 94 1.20 -9.07 -6.53
C VAL A 94 0.82 -10.53 -6.78
N GLY A 95 -0.46 -10.78 -6.99
CA GLY A 95 -0.96 -12.11 -7.35
C GLY A 95 -0.30 -12.64 -8.64
N ALA A 96 -0.42 -13.95 -8.88
CA ALA A 96 0.29 -14.65 -9.96
C ALA A 96 -0.07 -14.18 -11.40
N ALA A 97 -1.17 -13.43 -11.57
CA ALA A 97 -1.54 -12.84 -12.85
C ALA A 97 -0.82 -11.49 -13.02
N GLY A 98 0.07 -11.41 -14.01
CA GLY A 98 0.72 -10.16 -14.41
C GLY A 98 -0.28 -9.18 -15.01
N ASN A 99 -0.07 -7.89 -14.75
CA ASN A 99 -0.84 -6.79 -15.31
C ASN A 99 0.13 -5.69 -15.74
N ASP A 100 -0.15 -5.05 -16.87
CA ASP A 100 0.73 -4.04 -17.48
C ASP A 100 0.64 -2.65 -16.80
N GLY A 101 -0.31 -2.47 -15.86
CA GLY A 101 -0.51 -1.23 -15.15
C GLY A 101 0.65 -0.88 -14.20
N VAL A 102 0.76 0.41 -13.89
CA VAL A 102 1.84 0.94 -13.03
C VAL A 102 1.23 1.72 -11.88
N ILE A 103 1.64 1.37 -10.66
CA ILE A 103 1.21 2.03 -9.42
C ILE A 103 2.40 2.78 -8.83
N GLN A 104 2.25 4.09 -8.65
CA GLN A 104 3.18 4.90 -7.87
C GLN A 104 2.73 4.89 -6.41
N TRP A 105 3.62 4.53 -5.49
CA TRP A 105 3.35 4.53 -4.06
C TRP A 105 3.90 5.80 -3.40
N VAL A 106 3.13 6.34 -2.46
CA VAL A 106 3.50 7.52 -1.66
C VAL A 106 3.30 7.20 -0.19
N ILE A 107 4.29 7.58 0.61
CA ILE A 107 4.35 7.34 2.05
C ILE A 107 4.49 8.68 2.77
N HIS A 108 3.60 8.92 3.73
CA HIS A 108 3.74 9.96 4.74
C HIS A 108 4.02 9.29 6.09
N TRP A 109 5.03 9.80 6.79
CA TRP A 109 5.47 9.20 8.05
C TRP A 109 6.03 10.24 9.01
N ILE A 110 6.08 9.89 10.28
CA ILE A 110 6.68 10.66 11.37
C ILE A 110 7.73 9.77 12.07
N PRO A 111 8.98 10.24 12.24
CA PRO A 111 9.97 9.51 13.03
C PRO A 111 9.53 9.42 14.50
N LEU A 112 9.59 8.24 15.09
CA LEU A 112 9.36 8.04 16.54
C LEU A 112 10.68 7.92 17.34
N SER A 113 11.81 7.90 16.64
CA SER A 113 13.16 7.87 17.21
C SER A 113 14.09 8.70 16.34
N GLU A 114 15.16 9.25 16.93
CA GLU A 114 16.20 10.00 16.21
C GLU A 114 16.94 9.15 15.16
N GLN A 115 16.90 7.82 15.31
CA GLN A 115 17.52 6.88 14.37
C GLN A 115 16.53 6.38 13.31
N SER A 116 15.35 6.97 13.21
CA SER A 116 14.33 6.59 12.24
C SER A 116 14.59 7.23 10.89
N ASP A 117 14.64 6.39 9.86
CA ASP A 117 14.88 6.79 8.48
C ASP A 117 13.98 5.96 7.56
N LEU A 118 13.57 6.53 6.43
CA LEU A 118 12.80 5.86 5.39
C LEU A 118 13.57 5.93 4.08
N VAL A 119 13.94 4.76 3.56
CA VAL A 119 14.62 4.62 2.28
C VAL A 119 13.69 3.97 1.27
N LEU A 120 13.48 4.62 0.13
CA LEU A 120 12.76 4.07 -1.00
C LEU A 120 13.76 3.34 -1.91
N ALA A 121 13.45 2.09 -2.28
CA ALA A 121 14.29 1.23 -3.11
C ALA A 121 13.60 0.88 -4.43
#